data_AF-A0A0N4T721-F1
#
_entry.id   AF-A0A0N4T721-F1
#
_cell.length_a   1.000
_cell.length_b   1.000
_cell.length_c   1.000
_cell.angle_alpha   90.00
_cell.angle_beta   90.00
_cell.angle_gamma   90.00
#
_symmetry.space_group_name_H-M   'P 1'
#
loop_
_entity.id
_entity.type
_entity.pdbx_description
1 polymer ?
#
loop_
_entity_poly.entity_id
_entity_poly.type
_entity_poly.pdbx_seq_one_letter_code
_entity_poly.pdbx_strand_id
1 'polypeptide(L)'
;MNEKLNETSKQVSRDHLALRISLFLRGIRYADLLCRLLKTLMSRLVIEQKAISRSSASAAFRLIETIKEIENIFWKWRYDILESCQEASQYCNAKLIHLISAVHQTIRSETDFSYRTVDTLSALTVAENALSSSISRTNLIVASTALEMACYTKIFRGSDAEKMDELFVRLETLSSLGNIIYRTCNCSFLFWHRSFIAAYFSAIIEDNNSRPELFFDAINDIETILGSDDNEQNIKVKESVREELYELYEKLYLKKLCETVETDLRLTVHSHLQLDDRTPKDPMHDANMRLVNLLQVPAVQLFDRLIDIKRYVEKYLESTFYNLTAVALHDSNTYMAMSLLAEQKYNLILCQSRLPFQKLDQGPDVLFIARNIDSFVENYDYNLNEQVPIFRFLWKFLGEFREF
;
A
#
# COMPACT_ATOMS: atom_id res chain seq x y z
N MET A 1 30.89 32.00 32.80
CA MET A 1 29.42 31.98 32.64
C MET A 1 29.00 31.44 31.26
N ASN A 2 29.73 31.76 30.18
CA ASN A 2 29.46 31.23 28.83
C ASN A 2 29.77 29.72 28.62
N GLU A 3 30.76 29.15 29.33
CA GLU A 3 31.04 27.70 29.23
C GLU A 3 29.90 26.83 29.79
N LYS A 4 29.34 27.21 30.95
CA LYS A 4 28.19 26.50 31.54
C LYS A 4 26.92 26.57 30.68
N LEU A 5 26.68 27.68 29.96
CA LEU A 5 25.55 27.83 29.03
C LEU A 5 25.73 26.99 27.75
N ASN A 6 26.96 26.86 27.26
CA ASN A 6 27.29 25.97 26.14
C ASN A 6 27.25 24.48 26.54
N GLU A 7 27.66 24.15 27.77
CA GLU A 7 27.55 22.79 28.31
C GLU A 7 26.09 22.38 28.51
N THR A 8 25.22 23.25 29.04
CA THR A 8 23.79 22.95 29.18
C THR A 8 23.09 22.84 27.82
N SER A 9 23.40 23.71 26.86
CA SER A 9 22.92 23.59 25.47
C SER A 9 23.33 22.27 24.81
N LYS A 10 24.61 21.89 24.93
CA LYS A 10 25.14 20.62 24.38
C LYS A 10 24.57 19.40 25.12
N GLN A 11 24.35 19.50 26.43
CA GLN A 11 23.78 18.42 27.23
C GLN A 11 22.30 18.19 26.87
N VAL A 12 21.51 19.28 26.75
CA VAL A 12 20.11 19.23 26.28
C VAL A 12 20.04 18.65 24.87
N SER A 13 20.93 19.06 23.96
CA SER A 13 21.02 18.50 22.61
C SER A 13 21.34 16.99 22.60
N ARG A 14 22.18 16.51 23.52
CA ARG A 14 22.52 15.08 23.65
C ARG A 14 21.37 14.26 24.21
N ASP A 15 20.66 14.78 25.20
CA ASP A 15 19.50 14.12 25.80
C ASP A 15 18.36 14.01 24.78
N HIS A 16 18.17 15.04 23.94
CA HIS A 16 17.26 14.98 22.80
C HIS A 16 17.66 13.92 21.76
N LEU A 17 18.94 13.85 21.38
CA LEU A 17 19.42 12.82 20.46
C LEU A 17 19.22 11.41 21.02
N ALA A 18 19.53 11.18 22.29
CA ALA A 18 19.31 9.90 22.96
C ALA A 18 17.83 9.51 22.98
N LEU A 19 16.93 10.46 23.23
CA LEU A 19 15.49 10.26 23.17
C LEU A 19 15.02 9.89 21.76
N ARG A 20 15.50 10.60 20.72
CA ARG A 20 15.16 10.32 19.31
C ARG A 20 15.56 8.90 18.93
N ILE A 21 16.82 8.51 19.19
CA ILE A 21 17.30 7.15 18.91
C ILE A 21 16.47 6.10 19.66
N SER A 22 16.15 6.35 20.94
CA SER A 22 15.28 5.46 21.72
C SER A 22 13.90 5.27 21.10
N LEU A 23 13.28 6.36 20.61
CA LEU A 23 11.99 6.30 19.92
C LEU A 23 12.07 5.51 18.61
N PHE A 24 13.14 5.69 17.82
CA PHE A 24 13.35 4.92 16.59
C PHE A 24 13.47 3.43 16.87
N LEU A 25 14.32 3.05 17.83
CA LEU A 25 14.49 1.64 18.23
C LEU A 25 13.20 1.05 18.79
N ARG A 26 12.41 1.84 19.53
CA ARG A 26 11.10 1.40 20.05
C ARG A 26 10.10 1.16 18.91
N GLY A 27 10.06 2.03 17.90
CA GLY A 27 9.23 1.84 16.70
C GLY A 27 9.58 0.55 15.96
N ILE A 28 10.87 0.30 15.74
CA ILE A 28 11.36 -0.94 15.12
C ILE A 28 10.98 -2.17 15.95
N ARG A 29 11.15 -2.11 17.27
CA ARG A 29 10.75 -3.22 18.17
C ARG A 29 9.25 -3.50 18.12
N TYR A 30 8.42 -2.46 17.99
CA TYR A 30 6.99 -2.65 17.79
C TYR A 30 6.68 -3.31 16.46
N ALA A 31 7.23 -2.83 15.35
CA ALA A 31 7.05 -3.46 14.04
C ALA A 31 7.48 -4.93 14.05
N ASP A 32 8.63 -5.23 14.64
CA ASP A 32 9.14 -6.60 14.77
C ASP A 32 8.21 -7.48 15.63
N LEU A 33 7.73 -6.97 16.77
CA LEU A 33 6.77 -7.69 17.62
C LEU A 33 5.48 -8.03 16.84
N LEU A 34 4.92 -7.06 16.11
CA LEU A 34 3.71 -7.26 15.31
C LEU A 34 3.94 -8.29 14.19
N CYS A 35 5.07 -8.18 13.49
CA CYS A 35 5.44 -9.08 12.40
C CYS A 35 5.64 -10.52 12.91
N ARG A 36 6.34 -10.70 14.03
CA ARG A 36 6.49 -12.02 14.68
C ARG A 36 5.17 -12.60 15.17
N LEU A 37 4.31 -11.78 15.75
CA LEU A 37 2.98 -12.20 16.19
C LEU A 37 2.16 -12.73 15.01
N LEU A 38 2.10 -11.97 13.91
CA LEU A 38 1.40 -12.36 12.69
C LEU A 38 1.96 -13.64 12.08
N LYS A 39 3.29 -13.73 11.91
CA LYS A 39 3.94 -14.94 11.37
C LYS A 39 3.63 -16.18 12.22
N THR A 40 3.67 -16.04 13.55
CA THR A 40 3.36 -17.13 14.47
C THR A 40 1.89 -17.53 14.38
N LEU A 41 0.98 -16.55 14.36
CA LEU A 41 -0.46 -16.79 14.25
C LEU A 41 -0.83 -17.47 12.94
N MET A 42 -0.33 -16.97 11.81
CA MET A 42 -0.62 -17.53 10.49
C MET A 42 -0.03 -18.93 10.32
N SER A 43 1.21 -19.15 10.78
CA SER A 43 1.84 -20.48 10.75
C SER A 43 1.04 -21.49 11.56
N ARG A 44 0.56 -21.07 12.76
CA ARG A 44 -0.26 -21.93 13.61
C ARG A 44 -1.61 -22.25 13.00
N LEU A 45 -2.28 -21.28 12.36
CA LEU A 45 -3.56 -21.50 11.68
C LEU A 45 -3.45 -22.52 10.55
N VAL A 46 -2.34 -22.48 9.80
CA VAL A 46 -2.05 -23.47 8.75
C VAL A 46 -1.86 -24.86 9.34
N ILE A 47 -1.09 -24.99 10.42
CA ILE A 47 -0.83 -26.29 11.07
C ILE A 47 -2.10 -26.89 11.68
N GLU A 48 -2.90 -26.07 12.37
CA GLU A 48 -4.13 -26.54 13.03
C GLU A 48 -5.31 -26.71 12.05
N GLN A 49 -5.18 -26.27 10.79
CA GLN A 49 -6.24 -26.24 9.78
C GLN A 49 -7.55 -25.60 10.28
N LYS A 50 -7.45 -24.64 11.20
CA LYS A 50 -8.62 -23.95 11.76
C LYS A 50 -8.92 -22.69 10.97
N ALA A 51 -10.22 -22.47 10.75
CA ALA A 51 -10.70 -21.21 10.23
C ALA A 51 -10.45 -20.07 11.23
N ILE A 52 -9.96 -18.94 10.73
CA ILE A 52 -9.84 -17.72 11.53
C ILE A 52 -11.22 -17.09 11.71
N SER A 53 -11.50 -16.56 12.91
CA SER A 53 -12.72 -15.79 13.13
C SER A 53 -12.65 -14.45 12.37
N ARG A 54 -13.82 -13.89 12.02
CA ARG A 54 -13.90 -12.60 11.30
C ARG A 54 -13.24 -11.45 12.08
N SER A 55 -13.42 -11.43 13.40
CA SER A 55 -12.83 -10.41 14.27
C SER A 55 -11.31 -10.54 14.36
N SER A 56 -10.79 -11.77 14.47
CA SER A 56 -9.35 -12.03 14.46
C SER A 56 -8.71 -11.70 13.11
N ALA A 57 -9.40 -11.97 11.99
CA ALA A 57 -8.94 -11.58 10.66
C ALA A 57 -8.85 -10.06 10.50
N SER A 58 -9.90 -9.31 10.86
CA SER A 58 -9.87 -7.83 10.84
C SER A 58 -8.78 -7.25 11.76
N ALA A 59 -8.54 -7.87 12.92
CA ALA A 59 -7.41 -7.46 13.77
C ALA A 59 -6.06 -7.71 13.07
N ALA A 60 -5.88 -8.88 12.44
CA ALA A 60 -4.65 -9.20 11.72
C ALA A 60 -4.42 -8.30 10.49
N PHE A 61 -5.47 -7.92 9.76
CA PHE A 61 -5.37 -6.93 8.67
C PHE A 61 -4.82 -5.59 9.18
N ARG A 62 -5.39 -5.08 10.28
CA ARG A 62 -4.93 -3.84 10.92
C ARG A 62 -3.50 -3.93 11.42
N LEU A 63 -3.06 -5.08 11.92
CA LEU A 63 -1.66 -5.26 12.29
C LEU A 63 -0.72 -5.15 11.08
N ILE A 64 -1.10 -5.70 9.92
CA ILE A 64 -0.31 -5.56 8.69
C ILE A 64 -0.26 -4.10 8.24
N GLU A 65 -1.41 -3.44 8.19
CA GLU A 65 -1.50 -2.01 7.88
C GLU A 65 -0.63 -1.18 8.85
N THR A 66 -0.64 -1.51 10.15
CA THR A 66 0.17 -0.82 11.17
C THR A 66 1.68 -1.02 10.96
N ILE A 67 2.11 -2.21 10.54
CA ILE A 67 3.52 -2.48 10.21
C ILE A 67 3.97 -1.59 9.05
N LYS A 68 3.17 -1.50 7.99
CA LYS A 68 3.48 -0.66 6.82
C LYS A 68 3.33 0.83 7.12
N GLU A 69 2.44 1.22 8.03
CA GLU A 69 2.40 2.59 8.54
C GLU A 69 3.69 2.97 9.26
N ILE A 70 4.21 2.10 10.13
CA ILE A 70 5.50 2.33 10.80
C ILE A 70 6.61 2.49 9.74
N GLU A 71 6.66 1.60 8.75
CA GLU A 71 7.61 1.70 7.64
C GLU A 71 7.50 3.02 6.87
N ASN A 72 6.29 3.44 6.53
CA ASN A 72 6.03 4.70 5.81
C ASN A 72 6.45 5.93 6.63
N ILE A 73 6.30 5.91 7.96
CA ILE A 73 6.81 6.97 8.84
C ILE A 73 8.33 7.04 8.77
N PHE A 74 9.03 5.89 8.80
CA PHE A 74 10.49 5.85 8.65
C PHE A 74 10.95 6.39 7.29
N TRP A 75 10.22 6.07 6.21
CA TRP A 75 10.52 6.60 4.88
C TRP A 75 10.25 8.10 4.78
N LYS A 76 9.12 8.57 5.30
CA LYS A 76 8.74 9.98 5.29
C LYS A 76 9.78 10.87 5.99
N TRP A 77 10.33 10.40 7.11
CA TRP A 77 11.31 11.13 7.92
C TRP A 77 12.74 10.62 7.74
N ARG A 78 13.04 9.93 6.63
CA ARG A 78 14.31 9.21 6.43
C ARG A 78 15.54 10.09 6.61
N TYR A 79 15.51 11.33 6.12
CA TYR A 79 16.64 12.25 6.20
C TYR A 79 16.97 12.64 7.64
N ASP A 80 15.96 13.05 8.41
CA ASP A 80 16.11 13.43 9.82
C ASP A 80 16.56 12.23 10.68
N ILE A 81 16.06 11.03 10.37
CA ILE A 81 16.46 9.79 11.03
C ILE A 81 17.92 9.47 10.71
N LEU A 82 18.32 9.59 9.45
CA LEU A 82 19.70 9.34 9.01
C LEU A 82 20.69 10.30 9.67
N GLU A 83 20.37 11.60 9.69
CA GLU A 83 21.17 12.63 10.36
C GLU A 83 21.34 12.30 11.84
N SER A 84 20.25 12.02 12.55
CA SER A 84 20.29 11.62 13.97
C SER A 84 21.13 10.35 14.18
N CYS A 85 21.03 9.37 13.29
CA CYS A 85 21.83 8.15 13.38
C CYS A 85 23.32 8.42 13.15
N GLN A 86 23.66 9.33 12.23
CA GLN A 86 25.04 9.74 11.99
C GLN A 86 25.63 10.47 13.21
N GLU A 87 24.91 11.43 13.78
CA GLU A 87 25.32 12.13 15.00
C GLU A 87 25.53 11.15 16.17
N ALA A 88 24.58 10.23 16.37
CA ALA A 88 24.66 9.23 17.43
C ALA A 88 25.84 8.26 17.19
N SER A 89 26.09 7.88 15.93
CA SER A 89 27.21 7.01 15.57
C SER A 89 28.55 7.69 15.81
N GLN A 90 28.71 8.97 15.42
CA GLN A 90 29.92 9.74 15.69
C GLN A 90 30.18 9.85 17.20
N TYR A 91 29.14 10.10 17.99
CA TYR A 91 29.25 10.16 19.44
C TYR A 91 29.69 8.83 20.07
N CYS A 92 29.09 7.71 19.63
CA CYS A 92 29.46 6.38 20.11
C CYS A 92 30.90 6.02 19.72
N ASN A 93 31.29 6.32 18.48
CA ASN A 93 32.63 6.07 17.97
C ASN A 93 33.70 6.86 18.74
N ALA A 94 33.45 8.16 18.98
CA ALA A 94 34.37 8.99 19.76
C ALA A 94 34.58 8.48 21.19
N LYS A 95 33.51 8.03 21.86
CA LYS A 95 33.62 7.39 23.18
C LYS A 95 34.42 6.10 23.15
N LEU A 96 34.20 5.28 22.14
CA LEU A 96 34.88 4.00 21.98
C LEU A 96 36.39 4.22 21.79
N ILE A 97 36.78 5.13 20.89
CA ILE A 97 38.19 5.52 20.68
C ILE A 97 38.79 6.07 21.98
N HIS A 98 38.07 6.92 22.71
CA HIS A 98 38.57 7.46 23.99
C HIS A 98 38.88 6.35 25.01
N LEU A 99 37.98 5.37 25.17
CA LEU A 99 38.19 4.24 26.08
C LEU A 99 39.42 3.42 25.68
N ILE A 100 39.56 3.13 24.37
CA ILE A 100 40.70 2.38 23.84
C ILE A 100 42.00 3.16 24.07
N SER A 101 42.01 4.46 23.75
CA SER A 101 43.19 5.32 23.89
C SER A 101 43.67 5.48 25.33
N ALA A 102 42.75 5.52 26.30
CA ALA A 102 43.09 5.61 27.71
C ALA A 102 43.85 4.35 28.18
N VAL A 103 43.38 3.17 27.77
CA VAL A 103 44.05 1.89 28.06
C VAL A 103 45.35 1.75 27.27
N HIS A 104 45.35 2.13 25.99
CA HIS A 104 46.52 2.11 25.13
C HIS A 104 47.67 2.95 25.71
N GLN A 105 47.39 4.17 26.18
CA GLN A 105 48.38 5.03 26.83
C GLN A 105 48.88 4.46 28.16
N THR A 106 48.00 3.82 28.94
CA THR A 106 48.37 3.21 30.23
C THR A 106 49.39 2.08 30.03
N ILE A 107 49.12 1.16 29.10
CA ILE A 107 50.02 0.02 28.81
C ILE A 107 51.33 0.50 28.18
N ARG A 108 51.26 1.53 27.32
CA ARG A 108 52.45 2.09 26.67
C ARG A 108 53.41 2.79 27.64
N SER A 109 52.89 3.24 28.79
CA SER A 109 53.71 3.88 29.83
C SER A 109 54.50 2.89 30.71
N GLU A 110 54.22 1.59 30.60
CA GLU A 110 54.97 0.54 31.30
C GLU A 110 56.38 0.40 30.71
N THR A 111 57.39 0.28 31.58
CA THR A 111 58.80 0.28 31.15
C THR A 111 59.30 -1.09 30.67
N ASP A 112 58.64 -2.17 31.07
CA ASP A 112 59.04 -3.55 30.77
C ASP A 112 58.05 -4.22 29.80
N PHE A 113 58.40 -4.26 28.52
CA PHE A 113 57.56 -4.90 27.51
C PHE A 113 57.87 -6.40 27.40
N SER A 114 56.85 -7.24 27.60
CA SER A 114 56.88 -8.64 27.20
C SER A 114 56.39 -8.78 25.75
N TYR A 115 56.69 -9.90 25.07
CA TYR A 115 56.13 -10.17 23.74
C TYR A 115 54.60 -10.04 23.71
N ARG A 116 53.91 -10.44 24.79
CA ARG A 116 52.46 -10.29 24.91
C ARG A 116 52.01 -8.83 25.00
N THR A 117 52.78 -7.95 25.65
CA THR A 117 52.41 -6.53 25.72
C THR A 117 52.64 -5.80 24.41
N VAL A 118 53.64 -6.23 23.61
CA VAL A 118 53.81 -5.73 22.24
C VAL A 118 52.63 -6.14 21.35
N ASP A 119 52.21 -7.41 21.43
CA ASP A 119 51.06 -7.91 20.67
C ASP A 119 49.77 -7.17 21.05
N THR A 120 49.51 -6.93 22.35
CA THR A 120 48.33 -6.18 22.79
C THR A 120 48.37 -4.72 22.33
N LEU A 121 49.50 -4.03 22.41
CA LEU A 121 49.66 -2.66 21.90
C LEU A 121 49.43 -2.60 20.39
N SER A 122 49.94 -3.58 19.64
CA SER A 122 49.73 -3.65 18.19
C SER A 122 48.24 -3.84 17.85
N ALA A 123 47.55 -4.72 18.58
CA ALA A 123 46.13 -4.99 18.40
C ALA A 123 45.26 -3.76 18.76
N LEU A 124 45.58 -3.04 19.85
CA LEU A 124 44.91 -1.78 20.20
C LEU A 124 45.11 -0.70 19.13
N THR A 125 46.31 -0.60 18.55
CA THR A 125 46.60 0.33 17.44
C THR A 125 45.75 -0.01 16.20
N VAL A 126 45.60 -1.29 15.86
CA VAL A 126 44.73 -1.72 14.75
C VAL A 126 43.28 -1.35 15.02
N ALA A 127 42.79 -1.55 16.24
CA ALA A 127 41.43 -1.17 16.63
C ALA A 127 41.21 0.35 16.50
N GLU A 128 42.11 1.18 17.03
CA GLU A 128 42.03 2.64 16.93
C GLU A 128 42.03 3.12 15.48
N ASN A 129 42.90 2.56 14.64
CA ASN A 129 42.98 2.92 13.22
C ASN A 129 41.70 2.54 12.46
N ALA A 130 41.14 1.35 12.74
CA ALA A 130 39.89 0.92 12.14
C ALA A 130 38.72 1.86 12.51
N LEU A 131 38.63 2.25 13.78
CA LEU A 131 37.58 3.14 14.29
C LEU A 131 37.75 4.60 13.90
N SER A 132 38.99 5.06 13.72
CA SER A 132 39.29 6.43 13.26
C SER A 132 38.96 6.65 11.77
N SER A 133 38.78 5.55 11.03
CA SER A 133 38.34 5.59 9.63
C SER A 133 36.81 5.71 9.52
N SER A 134 36.24 5.44 8.34
CA SER A 134 34.79 5.49 8.16
C SER A 134 34.08 4.42 9.00
N ILE A 135 32.90 4.75 9.54
CA ILE A 135 32.08 3.79 10.29
C ILE A 135 31.44 2.84 9.28
N SER A 136 32.11 1.73 9.01
CA SER A 136 31.64 0.66 8.13
C SER A 136 31.56 -0.67 8.90
N ARG A 137 30.72 -1.59 8.44
CA ARG A 137 30.60 -2.93 9.06
C ARG A 137 31.95 -3.66 9.09
N THR A 138 32.73 -3.54 8.02
CA THR A 138 34.08 -4.13 7.94
C THR A 138 35.00 -3.57 9.01
N ASN A 139 35.01 -2.24 9.19
CA ASN A 139 35.86 -1.59 10.18
C ASN A 139 35.43 -1.93 11.62
N LEU A 140 34.12 -2.06 11.88
CA LEU A 140 33.63 -2.53 13.19
C LEU A 140 34.08 -3.97 13.47
N ILE A 141 34.04 -4.87 12.48
CA ILE A 141 34.53 -6.26 12.62
C ILE A 141 36.03 -6.27 12.88
N VAL A 142 36.82 -5.51 12.12
CA VAL A 142 38.28 -5.40 12.33
C VAL A 142 38.58 -4.87 13.73
N ALA A 143 37.88 -3.82 14.17
CA ALA A 143 38.07 -3.27 15.51
C ALA A 143 37.71 -4.28 16.62
N SER A 144 36.58 -4.98 16.51
CA SER A 144 36.19 -6.03 17.44
C SER A 144 37.26 -7.12 17.50
N THR A 145 37.59 -7.73 16.36
CA THR A 145 38.57 -8.82 16.30
C THR A 145 39.95 -8.43 16.86
N ALA A 146 40.38 -7.19 16.63
CA ALA A 146 41.61 -6.66 17.21
C ALA A 146 41.51 -6.52 18.75
N LEU A 147 40.37 -6.07 19.28
CA LEU A 147 40.14 -6.00 20.73
C LEU A 147 40.04 -7.39 21.38
N GLU A 148 39.39 -8.35 20.71
CA GLU A 148 39.40 -9.76 21.14
C GLU A 148 40.83 -10.31 21.21
N MET A 149 41.66 -10.04 20.20
CA MET A 149 43.07 -10.45 20.18
C MET A 149 43.86 -9.78 21.32
N ALA A 150 43.56 -8.52 21.63
CA ALA A 150 44.11 -7.82 22.78
C ALA A 150 43.61 -8.37 24.13
N CYS A 151 42.67 -9.33 24.16
CA CYS A 151 42.01 -9.79 25.38
C CYS A 151 41.41 -8.63 26.19
N TYR A 152 40.72 -7.69 25.52
CA TYR A 152 40.24 -6.44 26.15
C TYR A 152 39.47 -6.67 27.46
N THR A 153 38.68 -7.74 27.58
CA THR A 153 37.95 -8.07 28.81
C THR A 153 38.83 -8.29 30.05
N LYS A 154 40.12 -8.60 29.85
CA LYS A 154 41.11 -8.78 30.93
C LYS A 154 41.90 -7.50 31.22
N ILE A 155 42.07 -6.65 30.20
CA ILE A 155 42.88 -5.44 30.26
C ILE A 155 42.04 -4.25 30.75
N PHE A 156 40.80 -4.17 30.29
CA PHE A 156 39.86 -3.13 30.68
C PHE A 156 39.24 -3.49 32.03
N ARG A 157 38.81 -2.47 32.78
CA ARG A 157 37.95 -2.68 33.95
C ARG A 157 36.63 -3.30 33.47
N GLY A 158 36.05 -4.21 34.25
CA GLY A 158 34.79 -4.88 33.87
C GLY A 158 33.69 -3.91 33.44
N SER A 159 33.52 -2.80 34.16
CA SER A 159 32.55 -1.75 33.81
C SER A 159 32.82 -1.03 32.49
N ASP A 160 34.08 -0.98 32.04
CA ASP A 160 34.46 -0.32 30.79
C ASP A 160 34.41 -1.30 29.62
N ALA A 161 34.67 -2.59 29.87
CA ALA A 161 34.41 -3.66 28.90
C ALA A 161 32.91 -3.75 28.56
N GLU A 162 32.02 -3.77 29.57
CA GLU A 162 30.56 -3.79 29.35
C GLU A 162 30.07 -2.57 28.55
N LYS A 163 30.58 -1.37 28.84
CA LYS A 163 30.25 -0.15 28.08
C LYS A 163 30.75 -0.25 26.63
N MET A 164 31.89 -0.87 26.41
CA MET A 164 32.46 -1.04 25.08
C MET A 164 31.54 -1.93 24.23
N ASP A 165 31.07 -3.04 24.81
CA ASP A 165 30.13 -3.96 24.17
C ASP A 165 28.81 -3.24 23.83
N GLU A 166 28.27 -2.46 24.76
CA GLU A 166 27.06 -1.65 24.52
C GLU A 166 27.26 -0.67 23.35
N LEU A 167 28.41 0.01 23.30
CA LEU A 167 28.73 0.96 22.23
C LEU A 167 28.89 0.28 20.87
N PHE A 168 29.52 -0.90 20.81
CA PHE A 168 29.63 -1.68 19.58
C PHE A 168 28.27 -2.15 19.06
N VAL A 169 27.44 -2.74 19.93
CA VAL A 169 26.08 -3.17 19.57
C VAL A 169 25.26 -1.98 19.06
N ARG A 170 25.38 -0.82 19.73
CA ARG A 170 24.70 0.40 19.33
C ARG A 170 25.19 0.91 17.97
N LEU A 171 26.49 0.93 17.71
CA LEU A 171 27.07 1.32 16.42
C LEU A 171 26.62 0.38 15.29
N GLU A 172 26.65 -0.93 15.51
CA GLU A 172 26.17 -1.89 14.51
C GLU A 172 24.69 -1.68 14.21
N THR A 173 23.86 -1.50 15.25
CA THR A 173 22.43 -1.23 15.11
C THR A 173 22.15 0.05 14.34
N LEU A 174 22.85 1.15 14.65
CA LEU A 174 22.68 2.43 13.97
C LEU A 174 23.16 2.37 12.50
N SER A 175 24.28 1.70 12.25
CA SER A 175 24.84 1.54 10.89
C SER A 175 23.94 0.70 9.99
N SER A 176 23.15 -0.20 10.57
CA SER A 176 22.28 -1.14 9.85
C SER A 176 20.78 -0.81 9.96
N LEU A 177 20.42 0.35 10.53
CA LEU A 177 19.05 0.70 10.87
C LEU A 177 18.08 0.56 9.68
N GLY A 178 18.47 1.05 8.50
CA GLY A 178 17.65 0.93 7.29
C GLY A 178 17.38 -0.52 6.89
N ASN A 179 18.39 -1.39 7.00
CA ASN A 179 18.24 -2.83 6.73
C ASN A 179 17.37 -3.51 7.79
N ILE A 180 17.49 -3.08 9.06
CA ILE A 180 16.65 -3.58 10.15
C ILE A 180 15.20 -3.24 9.87
N ILE A 181 14.88 -1.96 9.58
CA ILE A 181 13.51 -1.50 9.27
C ILE A 181 12.93 -2.30 8.11
N TYR A 182 13.65 -2.39 6.99
CA TYR A 182 13.24 -3.15 5.82
C TYR A 182 12.92 -4.60 6.17
N ARG A 183 13.81 -5.28 6.92
CA ARG A 183 13.59 -6.69 7.32
C ARG A 183 12.44 -6.87 8.31
N THR A 184 12.26 -5.94 9.25
CA THR A 184 11.20 -6.04 10.26
C THR A 184 9.81 -5.77 9.68
N CYS A 185 9.72 -4.85 8.71
CA CYS A 185 8.46 -4.45 8.10
C CYS A 185 8.08 -5.27 6.86
N ASN A 186 9.00 -6.09 6.35
CA ASN A 186 8.75 -6.95 5.20
C ASN A 186 7.65 -8.00 5.49
N CYS A 187 6.55 -7.86 4.74
CA CYS A 187 5.36 -8.69 4.79
C CYS A 187 5.33 -9.80 3.72
N SER A 188 6.48 -10.15 3.13
CA SER A 188 6.57 -11.18 2.08
C SER A 188 6.02 -12.54 2.50
N PHE A 189 5.91 -12.81 3.80
CA PHE A 189 5.26 -14.01 4.34
C PHE A 189 3.82 -14.20 3.83
N LEU A 190 3.15 -13.13 3.39
CA LEU A 190 1.85 -13.19 2.71
C LEU A 190 1.88 -14.03 1.43
N PHE A 191 3.07 -14.29 0.85
CA PHE A 191 3.26 -15.24 -0.24
C PHE A 191 2.57 -16.58 0.01
N TRP A 192 2.76 -17.14 1.21
CA TRP A 192 2.21 -18.44 1.59
C TRP A 192 0.77 -18.39 2.12
N HIS A 193 0.18 -17.19 2.24
CA HIS A 193 -1.15 -16.98 2.84
C HIS A 193 -2.10 -16.29 1.85
N ARG A 194 -2.17 -16.80 0.62
CA ARG A 194 -3.06 -16.30 -0.47
C ARG A 194 -4.53 -16.19 -0.05
N SER A 195 -5.04 -17.19 0.67
CA SER A 195 -6.41 -17.19 1.19
C SER A 195 -6.69 -16.04 2.16
N PHE A 196 -5.67 -15.59 2.89
CA PHE A 196 -5.78 -14.45 3.80
C PHE A 196 -5.87 -13.12 3.04
N ILE A 197 -5.13 -12.98 1.93
CA ILE A 197 -5.26 -11.84 1.00
C ILE A 197 -6.67 -11.80 0.39
N ALA A 198 -7.18 -12.95 -0.07
CA ALA A 198 -8.54 -13.05 -0.59
C ALA A 198 -9.61 -12.65 0.45
N ALA A 199 -9.41 -13.04 1.72
CA ALA A 199 -10.29 -12.64 2.81
C ALA A 199 -10.25 -11.12 3.06
N TYR A 200 -9.09 -10.48 2.93
CA TYR A 200 -8.97 -9.02 3.01
C TYR A 200 -9.78 -8.33 1.91
N PHE A 201 -9.57 -8.71 0.65
CA PHE A 201 -10.29 -8.12 -0.49
C PHE A 201 -11.81 -8.30 -0.37
N SER A 202 -12.27 -9.42 0.20
CA SER A 202 -13.70 -9.64 0.42
C SER A 202 -14.29 -8.74 1.52
N ALA A 203 -13.47 -8.37 2.51
CA ALA A 203 -13.88 -7.63 3.70
C ALA A 203 -13.68 -6.12 3.60
N ILE A 204 -12.83 -5.63 2.70
CA ILE A 204 -12.44 -4.21 2.59
C ILE A 204 -13.59 -3.26 2.20
N ILE A 205 -14.70 -3.78 1.66
CA ILE A 205 -15.93 -3.00 1.41
C ILE A 205 -16.84 -2.95 2.66
N GLU A 206 -16.63 -3.85 3.63
CA GLU A 206 -17.38 -3.96 4.90
C GLU A 206 -16.62 -3.50 6.18
N ASP A 207 -15.28 -3.48 6.22
CA ASP A 207 -14.45 -2.82 7.26
C ASP A 207 -14.19 -1.28 7.14
N ASN A 208 -14.88 -0.46 7.96
CA ASN A 208 -14.78 1.02 7.93
C ASN A 208 -13.39 1.59 8.25
N ASN A 209 -12.51 0.82 8.91
CA ASN A 209 -11.21 1.29 9.35
C ASN A 209 -10.05 0.78 8.48
N SER A 210 -10.38 0.13 7.35
CA SER A 210 -9.36 -0.40 6.44
C SER A 210 -8.57 0.71 5.76
N ARG A 211 -7.27 0.46 5.57
CA ARG A 211 -6.33 1.36 4.89
C ARG A 211 -5.72 0.61 3.70
N PRO A 212 -6.45 0.51 2.56
CA PRO A 212 -6.05 -0.28 1.39
C PRO A 212 -4.59 -0.07 1.00
N GLU A 213 -4.17 1.19 0.84
CA GLU A 213 -2.82 1.59 0.41
C GLU A 213 -1.71 0.83 1.15
N LEU A 214 -1.81 0.80 2.49
CA LEU A 214 -0.83 0.13 3.36
C LEU A 214 -0.86 -1.38 3.19
N PHE A 215 -2.04 -1.98 3.00
CA PHE A 215 -2.15 -3.41 2.78
C PHE A 215 -1.60 -3.80 1.40
N PHE A 216 -1.80 -2.98 0.38
CA PHE A 216 -1.20 -3.20 -0.94
C PHE A 216 0.32 -3.08 -0.90
N ASP A 217 0.87 -2.13 -0.15
CA ASP A 217 2.31 -2.07 0.11
C ASP A 217 2.82 -3.38 0.73
N ALA A 218 2.04 -4.02 1.62
CA ALA A 218 2.40 -5.30 2.22
C ALA A 218 2.37 -6.46 1.21
N ILE A 219 1.43 -6.45 0.26
CA ILE A 219 1.36 -7.42 -0.83
C ILE A 219 2.57 -7.26 -1.76
N ASN A 220 2.99 -6.02 -2.04
CA ASN A 220 4.15 -5.75 -2.90
C ASN A 220 5.47 -6.32 -2.35
N ASP A 221 5.59 -6.50 -1.03
CA ASP A 221 6.75 -7.17 -0.42
C ASP A 221 6.93 -8.62 -0.91
N ILE A 222 5.90 -9.25 -1.48
CA ILE A 222 6.00 -10.59 -2.07
C ILE A 222 7.06 -10.66 -3.19
N GLU A 223 7.30 -9.56 -3.92
CA GLU A 223 8.34 -9.49 -4.96
C GLU A 223 9.73 -9.84 -4.40
N THR A 224 9.95 -9.61 -3.10
CA THR A 224 11.24 -9.94 -2.45
C THR A 224 11.53 -11.44 -2.42
N ILE A 225 10.50 -12.30 -2.42
CA ILE A 225 10.64 -13.76 -2.51
C ILE A 225 10.81 -14.20 -3.97
N LEU A 226 10.12 -13.52 -4.88
CA LEU A 226 10.20 -13.80 -6.31
C LEU A 226 11.60 -13.49 -6.88
N GLY A 227 12.34 -12.60 -6.22
CA GLY A 227 13.74 -12.31 -6.51
C GLY A 227 13.93 -11.49 -7.79
N SER A 228 15.16 -11.06 -8.03
CA SER A 228 15.53 -10.29 -9.24
C SER A 228 16.12 -11.16 -10.36
N ASP A 229 16.14 -12.50 -10.22
CA ASP A 229 16.72 -13.37 -11.24
C ASP A 229 15.87 -13.36 -12.51
N ASP A 230 16.51 -13.03 -13.63
CA ASP A 230 15.91 -12.87 -14.96
C ASP A 230 15.93 -14.18 -15.79
N ASN A 231 16.05 -15.33 -15.12
CA ASN A 231 15.91 -16.62 -15.80
C ASN A 231 14.50 -16.75 -16.38
N GLU A 232 14.37 -17.22 -17.62
CA GLU A 232 13.07 -17.29 -18.34
C GLU A 232 11.99 -18.06 -17.56
N GLN A 233 12.37 -19.14 -16.87
CA GLN A 233 11.45 -19.91 -16.03
C GLN A 233 10.97 -19.12 -14.80
N ASN A 234 11.84 -18.29 -14.21
CA ASN A 234 11.49 -17.44 -13.07
C ASN A 234 10.55 -16.30 -13.51
N ILE A 235 10.73 -15.77 -14.71
CA ILE A 235 9.84 -14.74 -15.28
C ILE A 235 8.42 -15.29 -15.41
N LYS A 236 8.23 -16.48 -15.98
CA LYS A 236 6.90 -17.10 -16.12
C LYS A 236 6.21 -17.33 -14.78
N VAL A 237 6.95 -17.76 -13.77
CA VAL A 237 6.41 -17.94 -12.41
C VAL A 237 6.03 -16.59 -11.78
N LYS A 238 6.86 -15.56 -11.94
CA LYS A 238 6.57 -14.19 -11.48
C LYS A 238 5.28 -13.68 -12.09
N GLU A 239 5.16 -13.72 -13.41
CA GLU A 239 3.98 -13.26 -14.14
C GLU A 239 2.73 -14.05 -13.73
N SER A 240 2.84 -15.38 -13.57
CA SER A 240 1.73 -16.21 -13.12
C SER A 240 1.22 -15.80 -11.73
N VAL A 241 2.11 -15.50 -10.78
CA VAL A 241 1.73 -15.08 -9.42
C VAL A 241 1.13 -13.67 -9.43
N ARG A 242 1.67 -12.76 -10.26
CA ARG A 242 1.13 -11.41 -10.44
C ARG A 242 -0.28 -11.44 -11.00
N GLU A 243 -0.51 -12.27 -12.02
CA GLU A 243 -1.84 -12.41 -12.62
C GLU A 243 -2.82 -13.05 -11.64
N GLU A 244 -2.45 -14.12 -10.94
CA GLU A 244 -3.31 -14.76 -9.93
C GLU A 244 -3.80 -13.75 -8.87
N LEU A 245 -2.89 -12.92 -8.36
CA LEU A 245 -3.22 -11.92 -7.34
C LEU A 245 -4.06 -10.77 -7.91
N TYR A 246 -3.80 -10.37 -9.16
CA TYR A 246 -4.63 -9.39 -9.86
C TYR A 246 -6.04 -9.92 -10.10
N GLU A 247 -6.21 -11.15 -10.58
CA GLU A 247 -7.51 -11.79 -10.78
C GLU A 247 -8.30 -11.90 -9.47
N LEU A 248 -7.63 -12.26 -8.37
CA LEU A 248 -8.23 -12.30 -7.03
C LEU A 248 -8.71 -10.91 -6.60
N TYR A 249 -7.88 -9.88 -6.80
CA TYR A 249 -8.20 -8.50 -6.51
C TYR A 249 -9.38 -7.99 -7.35
N GLU A 250 -9.36 -8.23 -8.66
CA GLU A 250 -10.41 -7.82 -9.59
C GLU A 250 -11.75 -8.47 -9.22
N LYS A 251 -11.73 -9.78 -8.96
CA LYS A 251 -12.93 -10.56 -8.65
C LYS A 251 -13.53 -10.21 -7.29
N LEU A 252 -12.72 -10.16 -6.24
CA LEU A 252 -13.22 -10.05 -4.86
C LEU A 252 -13.44 -8.60 -4.41
N TYR A 253 -12.69 -7.65 -4.98
CA TYR A 253 -12.79 -6.25 -4.63
C TYR A 253 -13.35 -5.39 -5.77
N LEU A 254 -12.65 -5.27 -6.91
CA LEU A 254 -13.03 -4.26 -7.93
C LEU A 254 -14.45 -4.47 -8.46
N LYS A 255 -14.80 -5.70 -8.85
CA LYS A 255 -16.15 -6.04 -9.34
C LYS A 255 -17.21 -5.83 -8.27
N LYS A 256 -16.96 -6.31 -7.04
CA LYS A 256 -17.89 -6.12 -5.91
C LYS A 256 -18.09 -4.64 -5.58
N LEU A 257 -17.04 -3.82 -5.68
CA LEU A 257 -17.12 -2.37 -5.49
C LEU A 257 -17.99 -1.73 -6.57
N CYS A 258 -17.76 -2.08 -7.84
CA CYS A 258 -18.55 -1.61 -8.97
C CYS A 258 -20.04 -1.94 -8.79
N GLU A 259 -20.36 -3.19 -8.46
CA GLU A 259 -21.73 -3.65 -8.21
C GLU A 259 -22.38 -2.91 -7.03
N THR A 260 -21.61 -2.64 -5.97
CA THR A 260 -22.10 -1.92 -4.78
C THR A 260 -22.40 -0.46 -5.11
N VAL A 261 -21.50 0.23 -5.81
CA VAL A 261 -21.71 1.61 -6.28
C VAL A 261 -22.91 1.68 -7.22
N GLU A 262 -22.98 0.79 -8.21
CA GLU A 262 -24.10 0.74 -9.15
C GLU A 262 -25.44 0.50 -8.45
N THR A 263 -25.49 -0.45 -7.51
CA THR A 263 -26.70 -0.76 -6.74
C THR A 263 -27.15 0.44 -5.92
N ASP A 264 -26.22 1.13 -5.28
CA ASP A 264 -26.51 2.35 -4.53
C ASP A 264 -27.04 3.47 -5.46
N LEU A 265 -26.43 3.68 -6.62
CA LEU A 265 -26.91 4.66 -7.61
C LEU A 265 -28.34 4.34 -8.05
N ARG A 266 -28.64 3.07 -8.38
CA ARG A 266 -30.00 2.63 -8.77
C ARG A 266 -31.00 2.86 -7.64
N LEU A 267 -30.67 2.45 -6.42
CA LEU A 267 -31.55 2.64 -5.26
C LEU A 267 -31.82 4.11 -4.99
N THR A 268 -30.82 4.97 -5.15
CA THR A 268 -30.96 6.41 -4.92
C THR A 268 -31.83 7.04 -6.01
N VAL A 269 -31.60 6.71 -7.28
CA VAL A 269 -32.43 7.21 -8.38
C VAL A 269 -33.88 6.72 -8.25
N HIS A 270 -34.12 5.48 -7.84
CA HIS A 270 -35.48 4.95 -7.65
C HIS A 270 -36.09 5.21 -6.26
N SER A 271 -35.41 5.97 -5.39
CA SER A 271 -35.90 6.26 -4.04
C SER A 271 -37.26 7.00 -4.03
N HIS A 272 -37.50 7.85 -5.04
CA HIS A 272 -38.77 8.57 -5.22
C HIS A 272 -39.94 7.66 -5.67
N LEU A 273 -39.67 6.40 -6.06
CA LEU A 273 -40.67 5.39 -6.45
C LEU A 273 -41.00 4.42 -5.30
N GLN A 274 -40.18 4.36 -4.25
CA GLN A 274 -40.43 3.52 -3.08
C GLN A 274 -41.09 4.35 -1.98
N LEU A 275 -42.40 4.14 -1.78
CA LEU A 275 -43.13 4.65 -0.62
C LEU A 275 -42.54 4.03 0.66
N ASP A 276 -42.06 4.90 1.54
CA ASP A 276 -41.72 4.73 2.97
C ASP A 276 -41.62 3.28 3.52
N ASP A 277 -40.39 2.81 3.74
CA ASP A 277 -40.11 1.83 4.81
C ASP A 277 -38.64 1.83 5.31
N ARG A 278 -37.94 2.96 5.18
CA ARG A 278 -36.57 3.09 5.70
C ARG A 278 -36.56 4.10 6.85
N THR A 279 -36.52 3.56 8.07
CA THR A 279 -36.14 4.33 9.26
C THR A 279 -34.87 5.13 8.96
N PRO A 280 -34.80 6.41 9.36
CA PRO A 280 -33.63 7.23 9.11
C PRO A 280 -32.45 6.63 9.89
N LYS A 281 -31.53 5.97 9.18
CA LYS A 281 -30.30 5.44 9.77
C LYS A 281 -29.43 6.62 10.19
N ASP A 282 -28.91 6.55 11.41
CA ASP A 282 -28.04 7.54 12.04
C ASP A 282 -27.00 8.13 11.06
N PRO A 283 -26.83 9.47 10.98
CA PRO A 283 -25.87 10.12 10.10
C PRO A 283 -24.39 9.81 10.42
N MET A 284 -24.11 9.09 11.52
CA MET A 284 -22.76 8.63 11.87
C MET A 284 -22.38 7.27 11.25
N HIS A 285 -23.27 6.62 10.52
CA HIS A 285 -23.04 5.29 9.90
C HIS A 285 -23.37 5.30 8.40
N ASP A 286 -22.92 6.34 7.69
CA ASP A 286 -23.23 6.47 6.27
C ASP A 286 -22.30 5.58 5.43
N ALA A 287 -22.82 4.43 4.97
CA ALA A 287 -22.13 3.57 4.02
C ALA A 287 -21.67 4.34 2.76
N ASN A 288 -22.33 5.47 2.46
CA ASN A 288 -21.96 6.37 1.37
C ASN A 288 -20.61 7.05 1.57
N MET A 289 -20.33 7.57 2.77
CA MET A 289 -19.05 8.23 3.08
C MET A 289 -17.87 7.29 2.88
N ARG A 290 -18.09 6.00 3.10
CA ARG A 290 -17.07 5.00 2.89
C ARG A 290 -16.79 4.69 1.43
N LEU A 291 -17.84 4.51 0.62
CA LEU A 291 -17.66 4.30 -0.82
C LEU A 291 -16.92 5.50 -1.43
N VAL A 292 -17.23 6.71 -0.97
CA VAL A 292 -16.47 7.92 -1.30
C VAL A 292 -15.00 7.78 -0.89
N ASN A 293 -14.71 7.40 0.35
CA ASN A 293 -13.34 7.22 0.82
C ASN A 293 -12.56 6.19 -0.02
N LEU A 294 -13.17 5.05 -0.35
CA LEU A 294 -12.54 4.01 -1.18
C LEU A 294 -12.26 4.45 -2.62
N LEU A 295 -13.12 5.31 -3.19
CA LEU A 295 -12.95 5.87 -4.53
C LEU A 295 -11.97 7.05 -4.56
N GLN A 296 -11.67 7.65 -3.41
CA GLN A 296 -10.69 8.73 -3.26
C GLN A 296 -9.27 8.23 -2.95
N VAL A 297 -9.10 6.91 -2.75
CA VAL A 297 -7.80 6.29 -2.55
C VAL A 297 -6.91 6.58 -3.78
N PRO A 298 -5.66 7.05 -3.60
CA PRO A 298 -4.71 7.23 -4.70
C PRO A 298 -4.48 5.91 -5.45
N ALA A 299 -3.97 6.01 -6.67
CA ALA A 299 -3.69 4.82 -7.47
C ALA A 299 -2.79 3.85 -6.71
N VAL A 300 -3.27 2.63 -6.58
CA VAL A 300 -2.65 1.58 -5.80
C VAL A 300 -1.67 0.83 -6.68
N GLN A 301 -0.45 0.63 -6.19
CA GLN A 301 0.52 -0.22 -6.87
C GLN A 301 0.31 -1.68 -6.47
N LEU A 302 0.13 -2.55 -7.45
CA LEU A 302 0.17 -3.99 -7.30
C LEU A 302 1.26 -4.52 -8.24
N PHE A 303 2.43 -4.80 -7.68
CA PHE A 303 3.63 -5.18 -8.43
C PHE A 303 4.05 -4.13 -9.47
N ASP A 304 4.01 -4.48 -10.74
CA ASP A 304 4.32 -3.63 -11.89
C ASP A 304 3.07 -2.88 -12.42
N ARG A 305 1.88 -3.12 -11.86
CA ARG A 305 0.63 -2.49 -12.27
C ARG A 305 0.28 -1.34 -11.32
N LEU A 306 0.00 -0.18 -11.88
CA LEU A 306 -0.59 0.95 -11.17
C LEU A 306 -2.09 0.99 -11.47
N ILE A 307 -2.90 0.81 -10.44
CA ILE A 307 -4.34 0.61 -10.57
C ILE A 307 -5.08 1.80 -9.96
N ASP A 308 -5.77 2.54 -10.82
CA ASP A 308 -6.70 3.59 -10.41
C ASP A 308 -8.10 3.00 -10.23
N ILE A 309 -8.51 2.85 -8.96
CA ILE A 309 -9.81 2.29 -8.58
C ILE A 309 -10.95 3.15 -9.13
N LYS A 310 -10.81 4.48 -9.04
CA LYS A 310 -11.81 5.42 -9.52
C LYS A 310 -12.03 5.25 -11.02
N ARG A 311 -10.95 5.23 -11.79
CA ARG A 311 -11.00 5.05 -13.25
C ARG A 311 -11.60 3.71 -13.65
N TYR A 312 -11.31 2.65 -12.89
CA TYR A 312 -11.89 1.33 -13.13
C TYR A 312 -13.42 1.35 -12.96
N VAL A 313 -13.91 1.98 -11.89
CA VAL A 313 -15.35 2.11 -11.61
C VAL A 313 -16.04 2.97 -12.67
N GLU A 314 -15.43 4.09 -13.10
CA GLU A 314 -15.94 4.92 -14.20
C GLU A 314 -16.16 4.08 -15.48
N LYS A 315 -15.12 3.36 -15.92
CA LYS A 315 -15.18 2.53 -17.13
C LYS A 315 -16.22 1.42 -17.03
N TYR A 316 -16.38 0.82 -15.85
CA TYR A 316 -17.42 -0.17 -15.61
C TYR A 316 -18.81 0.44 -15.77
N LEU A 317 -19.08 1.57 -15.12
CA LEU A 317 -20.39 2.23 -15.18
C LEU A 317 -20.71 2.72 -16.59
N GLU A 318 -19.74 3.29 -17.31
CA GLU A 318 -19.90 3.71 -18.71
C GLU A 318 -20.31 2.54 -19.61
N SER A 319 -19.59 1.42 -19.53
CA SER A 319 -19.89 0.22 -20.31
C SER A 319 -21.27 -0.34 -19.97
N THR A 320 -21.59 -0.42 -18.67
CA THR A 320 -22.87 -0.95 -18.19
C THR A 320 -24.04 -0.06 -18.61
N PHE A 321 -23.95 1.26 -18.43
CA PHE A 321 -25.00 2.19 -18.83
C PHE A 321 -25.19 2.24 -20.33
N TYR A 322 -24.11 2.19 -21.12
CA TYR A 322 -24.20 2.09 -22.57
C TYR A 322 -24.92 0.80 -23.00
N ASN A 323 -24.52 -0.35 -22.46
CA ASN A 323 -25.11 -1.65 -22.82
C ASN A 323 -26.58 -1.74 -22.42
N LEU A 324 -26.94 -1.25 -21.22
CA LEU A 324 -28.33 -1.24 -20.76
C LEU A 324 -29.19 -0.26 -21.57
N THR A 325 -28.68 0.93 -21.89
CA THR A 325 -29.36 1.89 -22.77
C THR A 325 -29.54 1.34 -24.18
N ALA A 326 -28.53 0.61 -24.69
CA ALA A 326 -28.65 -0.08 -25.96
C ALA A 326 -29.79 -1.08 -25.92
N VAL A 327 -29.87 -1.97 -24.92
CA VAL A 327 -30.95 -2.95 -24.81
C VAL A 327 -32.32 -2.28 -24.66
N ALA A 328 -32.46 -1.30 -23.77
CA ALA A 328 -33.70 -0.62 -23.44
C ALA A 328 -33.58 0.91 -23.59
N LEU A 329 -33.86 1.43 -24.79
CA LEU A 329 -33.73 2.87 -25.08
C LEU A 329 -34.63 3.76 -24.21
N HIS A 330 -35.78 3.27 -23.74
CA HIS A 330 -36.72 4.05 -22.93
C HIS A 330 -36.15 4.38 -21.54
N ASP A 331 -35.19 3.61 -21.03
CA ASP A 331 -34.52 3.83 -19.75
C ASP A 331 -33.30 4.76 -19.85
N SER A 332 -33.01 5.30 -21.04
CA SER A 332 -31.87 6.21 -21.26
C SER A 332 -31.86 7.40 -20.30
N ASN A 333 -33.03 7.94 -19.97
CA ASN A 333 -33.17 9.06 -19.03
C ASN A 333 -32.79 8.65 -17.60
N THR A 334 -33.10 7.42 -17.18
CA THR A 334 -32.76 6.88 -15.86
C THR A 334 -31.25 6.71 -15.73
N TYR A 335 -30.58 6.15 -16.75
CA TYR A 335 -29.12 6.00 -16.74
C TYR A 335 -28.38 7.34 -16.83
N MET A 336 -28.96 8.34 -17.51
CA MET A 336 -28.45 9.72 -17.48
C MET A 336 -28.56 10.32 -16.07
N ALA A 337 -29.69 10.13 -15.38
CA ALA A 337 -29.87 10.58 -14.00
C ALA A 337 -28.88 9.88 -13.05
N MET A 338 -28.67 8.57 -13.21
CA MET A 338 -27.64 7.83 -12.46
C MET A 338 -26.23 8.37 -12.71
N SER A 339 -25.93 8.78 -13.95
CA SER A 339 -24.62 9.33 -14.30
C SER A 339 -24.35 10.66 -13.61
N LEU A 340 -25.35 11.56 -13.61
CA LEU A 340 -25.26 12.83 -12.87
C LEU A 340 -25.14 12.60 -11.36
N LEU A 341 -25.84 11.59 -10.83
CA LEU A 341 -25.76 11.24 -9.41
C LEU A 341 -24.38 10.69 -9.03
N ALA A 342 -23.75 9.90 -9.91
CA ALA A 342 -22.39 9.40 -9.71
C ALA A 342 -21.36 10.53 -9.65
N GLU A 343 -21.51 11.56 -10.49
CA GLU A 343 -20.69 12.77 -10.44
C GLU A 343 -20.90 13.53 -9.12
N GLN A 344 -22.15 13.76 -8.72
CA GLN A 344 -22.46 14.53 -7.50
C GLN A 344 -22.06 13.81 -6.20
N LYS A 345 -22.29 12.49 -6.12
CA LYS A 345 -22.11 11.71 -4.89
C LYS A 345 -20.68 11.18 -4.74
N TYR A 346 -20.07 10.74 -5.84
CA TYR A 346 -18.79 10.03 -5.83
C TYR A 346 -17.69 10.76 -6.60
N ASN A 347 -18.00 11.91 -7.23
CA ASN A 347 -17.06 12.63 -8.10
C ASN A 347 -16.57 11.77 -9.28
N LEU A 348 -17.39 10.84 -9.77
CA LEU A 348 -17.09 9.97 -10.91
C LEU A 348 -17.46 10.69 -12.20
N ILE A 349 -16.53 10.78 -13.14
CA ILE A 349 -16.75 11.47 -14.42
C ILE A 349 -17.08 10.40 -15.47
N LEU A 350 -18.33 10.35 -15.91
CA LEU A 350 -18.81 9.38 -16.89
C LEU A 350 -19.08 10.05 -18.23
N CYS A 351 -18.75 9.36 -19.32
CA CYS A 351 -19.16 9.78 -20.67
C CYS A 351 -20.69 9.73 -20.81
N GLN A 352 -21.25 10.68 -21.56
CA GLN A 352 -22.67 10.67 -21.87
C GLN A 352 -23.03 9.43 -22.69
N SER A 353 -23.85 8.54 -22.12
CA SER A 353 -24.36 7.33 -22.77
C SER A 353 -25.49 7.62 -23.77
N ARG A 354 -25.41 8.74 -24.50
CA ARG A 354 -26.42 9.05 -25.53
C ARG A 354 -26.08 8.24 -26.78
N LEU A 355 -26.89 7.22 -27.03
CA LEU A 355 -26.97 6.67 -28.39
C LEU A 355 -27.49 7.77 -29.33
N PRO A 356 -27.06 7.80 -30.59
CA PRO A 356 -27.56 8.76 -31.56
C PRO A 356 -29.07 8.56 -31.75
N PHE A 357 -29.87 9.31 -30.99
CA PHE A 357 -31.31 9.47 -31.18
C PHE A 357 -31.55 10.38 -32.39
N GLN A 358 -31.23 9.90 -33.59
CA GLN A 358 -31.77 10.51 -34.80
C GLN A 358 -33.09 9.82 -35.11
N LYS A 359 -34.18 10.41 -34.61
CA LYS A 359 -35.44 10.34 -35.34
C LYS A 359 -35.21 11.15 -36.62
N LEU A 360 -35.16 10.51 -37.78
CA LEU A 360 -35.40 11.22 -39.03
C LEU A 360 -36.76 11.89 -38.87
N ASP A 361 -36.89 13.17 -39.22
CA ASP A 361 -37.94 14.07 -38.72
C ASP A 361 -39.40 13.58 -38.83
N GLN A 362 -39.71 12.49 -39.55
CA GLN A 362 -41.00 11.80 -39.55
C GLN A 362 -40.92 10.24 -39.64
N GLY A 363 -39.78 9.62 -39.33
CA GLY A 363 -39.54 8.18 -39.51
C GLY A 363 -39.30 7.40 -38.20
N PRO A 364 -39.43 6.06 -38.23
CA PRO A 364 -39.06 5.21 -37.08
C PRO A 364 -37.57 5.33 -36.77
N ASP A 365 -37.23 5.16 -35.49
CA ASP A 365 -35.86 5.25 -34.97
C ASP A 365 -34.91 4.30 -35.73
N VAL A 366 -33.73 4.78 -36.12
CA VAL A 366 -32.70 3.99 -36.83
C VAL A 366 -32.37 2.69 -36.08
N LEU A 367 -32.34 2.74 -34.74
CA LEU A 367 -32.09 1.55 -33.92
C LEU A 367 -33.28 0.59 -33.89
N PHE A 368 -34.50 1.10 -34.04
CA PHE A 368 -35.70 0.28 -34.20
C PHE A 368 -35.73 -0.42 -35.56
N ILE A 369 -35.36 0.30 -36.63
CA ILE A 369 -35.25 -0.25 -37.99
C ILE A 369 -34.19 -1.36 -38.02
N ALA A 370 -33.01 -1.11 -37.45
CA ALA A 370 -31.92 -2.10 -37.43
C ALA A 370 -32.28 -3.38 -36.67
N ARG A 371 -33.10 -3.28 -35.61
CA ARG A 371 -33.56 -4.43 -34.81
C ARG A 371 -34.69 -5.23 -35.44
N ASN A 372 -35.55 -4.56 -36.22
CA ASN A 372 -36.76 -5.15 -36.78
C ASN A 372 -36.80 -4.94 -38.29
N ILE A 373 -35.67 -5.21 -38.96
CA ILE A 373 -35.52 -4.89 -40.38
C ILE A 373 -36.57 -5.60 -41.24
N ASP A 374 -36.91 -6.84 -40.90
CA ASP A 374 -37.93 -7.62 -41.61
C ASP A 374 -39.32 -6.98 -41.49
N SER A 375 -39.72 -6.60 -40.27
CA SER A 375 -41.00 -5.90 -40.01
C SER A 375 -41.03 -4.51 -40.64
N PHE A 376 -39.89 -3.82 -40.70
CA PHE A 376 -39.79 -2.52 -41.35
C PHE A 376 -39.99 -2.63 -42.87
N VAL A 377 -39.35 -3.59 -43.52
CA VAL A 377 -39.50 -3.84 -44.98
C VAL A 377 -40.92 -4.27 -45.34
N GLU A 378 -41.61 -5.00 -44.46
CA GLU A 378 -43.00 -5.42 -44.69
C GLU A 378 -44.01 -4.28 -44.57
N ASN A 379 -43.80 -3.36 -43.61
CA ASN A 379 -44.81 -2.40 -43.17
C ASN A 379 -44.58 -0.95 -43.64
N TYR A 380 -43.43 -0.64 -44.23
CA TYR A 380 -43.10 0.72 -44.70
C TYR A 380 -42.77 0.73 -46.20
N ASP A 381 -43.36 1.67 -46.95
CA ASP A 381 -42.99 1.98 -48.33
C ASP A 381 -42.16 3.26 -48.37
N TYR A 382 -41.25 3.38 -49.34
CA TYR A 382 -40.38 4.55 -49.45
C TYR A 382 -41.00 5.62 -50.35
N ASN A 383 -41.29 6.81 -49.79
CA ASN A 383 -41.74 7.95 -50.57
C ASN A 383 -40.53 8.64 -51.22
N LEU A 384 -40.37 8.46 -52.53
CA LEU A 384 -39.31 9.07 -53.31
C LEU A 384 -39.38 10.61 -53.36
N ASN A 385 -40.56 11.21 -53.19
CA ASN A 385 -40.74 12.67 -53.29
C ASN A 385 -40.30 13.39 -52.02
N GLU A 386 -40.59 12.81 -50.86
CA GLU A 386 -40.24 13.38 -49.55
C GLU A 386 -38.98 12.74 -48.96
N GLN A 387 -38.42 11.73 -49.63
CA GLN A 387 -37.26 10.94 -49.19
C GLN A 387 -37.41 10.31 -47.80
N VAL A 388 -38.65 10.00 -47.41
CA VAL A 388 -38.99 9.41 -46.10
C VAL A 388 -39.75 8.09 -46.24
N PRO A 389 -39.53 7.11 -45.34
CA PRO A 389 -40.34 5.90 -45.25
C PRO A 389 -41.73 6.20 -44.65
N ILE A 390 -42.79 5.74 -45.30
CA ILE A 390 -44.19 5.95 -44.91
C ILE A 390 -44.82 4.59 -44.57
N PHE A 391 -45.57 4.54 -43.46
CA PHE A 391 -46.26 3.33 -43.04
C PHE A 391 -47.39 2.95 -44.02
N ARG A 392 -47.41 1.70 -44.49
CA ARG A 392 -48.35 1.19 -45.50
C ARG A 392 -49.83 1.42 -45.18
N PHE A 393 -50.19 1.39 -43.90
CA PHE A 393 -51.58 1.54 -43.48
C PHE A 393 -52.11 2.98 -43.66
N LEU A 394 -51.24 3.99 -43.56
CA LEU A 394 -51.60 5.39 -43.81
C LEU A 394 -51.88 5.66 -45.30
N TRP A 395 -51.25 4.89 -46.20
CA TRP A 395 -51.44 5.07 -47.64
C TRP A 395 -52.80 4.56 -48.13
N LYS A 396 -53.36 3.52 -47.51
CA LYS A 396 -54.73 3.06 -47.80
C LYS A 396 -55.79 4.11 -47.42
N PHE A 397 -55.58 4.86 -46.35
CA PHE A 397 -56.52 5.90 -45.90
C PHE A 397 -56.37 7.23 -46.65
N LEU A 398 -55.15 7.58 -47.09
CA LEU A 398 -54.90 8.81 -47.86
C LEU A 398 -55.18 8.64 -49.36
N GLY A 399 -55.14 7.41 -49.89
CA GLY A 399 -55.51 7.11 -51.28
C GLY A 399 -56.99 7.37 -51.58
N GLU A 400 -57.89 7.19 -50.60
CA GLU A 400 -59.33 7.41 -50.78
C GLU A 400 -59.73 8.91 -50.72
N PHE A 401 -58.87 9.80 -50.22
CA PHE A 401 -59.15 11.24 -50.14
C PHE A 401 -58.66 12.07 -51.33
N ARG A 402 -58.08 11.43 -52.36
CA ARG A 402 -57.57 12.12 -53.56
C ARG A 402 -58.50 12.05 -54.79
N GLU A 403 -59.71 11.49 -54.64
CA GLU A 403 -60.74 11.44 -55.69
C GLU A 403 -61.96 12.34 -55.43
N PHE A 404 -61.82 13.45 -54.69
CA PHE A 404 -62.81 14.54 -54.70
C PHE A 404 -62.17 15.93 -54.81
#